data_AF-A0A3M1IAH8-F1
#
_entry.id   AF-A0A3M1IAH8-F1
#
_cell.length_a   1.000
_cell.length_b   1.000
_cell.length_c   1.000
_cell.angle_alpha   90.00
_cell.angle_beta   90.00
_cell.angle_gamma   90.00
#
_symmetry.space_group_name_H-M   'P 1'
#
loop_
_entity.id
_entity.type
_entity.pdbx_description
1 polymer ?
#
loop_
_entity_poly.entity_id
_entity_poly.type
_entity_poly.pdbx_seq_one_letter_code
_entity_poly.pdbx_strand_id
1 'polypeptide(L)'
;ENDVQTYYETCADDLTLYEWWVTPHRIDGLPFHEFMMEANARRGTVFGAEGEAAPTRFDLANLRIQRYGDTAIASYTLLVSTATAEGVRVVAHNESRVMVKREGKWKVVHVHKSPAWQAPHVPPQE
;
A
#
# COMPACT_ATOMS: atom_id res chain seq x y z
N GLU A 1 -1.43 5.82 9.17
CA GLU A 1 -2.55 5.89 10.13
C GLU A 1 -3.83 5.43 9.44
N ASN A 2 -4.84 4.95 10.17
CA ASN A 2 -6.11 4.47 9.57
C ASN A 2 -7.08 5.63 9.28
N ASP A 3 -6.58 6.70 8.65
CA ASP A 3 -7.38 7.87 8.29
C ASP A 3 -8.13 7.63 6.99
N VAL A 4 -9.36 7.13 7.12
CA VAL A 4 -10.25 6.83 5.99
C VAL A 4 -10.56 8.09 5.19
N GLN A 5 -10.77 9.24 5.83
CA GLN A 5 -11.11 10.47 5.12
C GLN A 5 -9.99 10.89 4.18
N THR A 6 -8.75 10.95 4.67
CA THR A 6 -7.59 11.28 3.82
C THR A 6 -7.40 10.25 2.69
N TYR A 7 -7.70 8.97 2.94
CA TYR A 7 -7.65 7.93 1.91
C TYR A 7 -8.64 8.22 0.77
N TYR A 8 -9.88 8.55 1.10
CA TYR A 8 -10.91 8.98 0.13
C TYR A 8 -10.52 10.29 -0.59
N GLU A 9 -9.91 11.24 0.10
CA GLU A 9 -9.47 12.50 -0.48
C GLU A 9 -8.30 12.33 -1.48
N THR A 10 -7.49 11.28 -1.32
CA THR A 10 -6.27 11.04 -2.12
C THR A 10 -6.42 9.92 -3.16
N CYS A 11 -7.44 9.08 -3.06
CA CYS A 11 -7.74 8.04 -4.04
C CYS A 11 -8.93 8.43 -4.92
N ALA A 12 -9.01 7.82 -6.10
CA ALA A 12 -10.16 7.93 -6.98
C ALA A 12 -11.21 6.85 -6.65
N ASP A 13 -12.49 7.15 -6.86
CA ASP A 13 -13.58 6.19 -6.57
C ASP A 13 -13.49 4.94 -7.46
N ASP A 14 -12.88 5.07 -8.64
CA ASP A 14 -12.58 4.03 -9.62
C ASP A 14 -11.19 3.37 -9.40
N LEU A 15 -10.61 3.48 -8.20
CA LEU A 15 -9.31 2.90 -7.86
C LEU A 15 -9.26 1.41 -8.19
N THR A 16 -8.17 0.97 -8.82
CA THR A 16 -7.86 -0.45 -9.03
C THR A 16 -6.59 -0.85 -8.30
N LEU A 17 -6.58 -2.06 -7.72
CA LEU A 17 -5.47 -2.54 -6.92
C LEU A 17 -5.10 -4.00 -7.17
N TYR A 18 -3.80 -4.27 -7.22
CA TYR A 18 -3.22 -5.60 -7.05
C TYR A 18 -2.38 -5.63 -5.79
N GLU A 19 -2.69 -6.56 -4.88
CA GLU A 19 -1.95 -6.79 -3.64
C GLU A 19 -1.69 -8.29 -3.45
N TRP A 20 -0.47 -8.75 -3.78
CA TRP A 20 -0.17 -10.17 -3.94
C TRP A 20 -0.47 -11.04 -2.72
N TRP A 21 -0.41 -10.48 -1.50
CA TRP A 21 -0.64 -11.20 -0.25
C TRP A 21 -2.10 -11.23 0.19
N VAL A 22 -2.97 -10.48 -0.48
CA VAL A 22 -4.41 -10.42 -0.21
C VAL A 22 -5.16 -11.36 -1.15
N THR A 23 -4.93 -11.20 -2.46
CA THR A 23 -5.60 -11.98 -3.51
C THR A 23 -4.82 -11.85 -4.82
N PRO A 24 -4.80 -12.87 -5.69
CA PRO A 24 -4.22 -12.74 -7.03
C PRO A 24 -5.08 -11.88 -7.97
N HIS A 25 -6.31 -11.56 -7.58
CA HIS A 25 -7.27 -10.82 -8.40
C HIS A 25 -7.16 -9.31 -8.22
N ARG A 26 -7.69 -8.57 -9.19
CA ARG A 26 -7.86 -7.12 -9.06
C ARG A 26 -8.90 -6.81 -7.99
N ILE A 27 -8.62 -5.84 -7.15
CA ILE A 27 -9.56 -5.22 -6.21
C ILE A 27 -10.04 -3.90 -6.84
N ASP A 28 -11.34 -3.68 -6.82
CA ASP A 28 -11.97 -2.48 -7.38
C ASP A 28 -12.58 -1.60 -6.27
N GLY A 29 -12.36 -0.29 -6.39
CA GLY A 29 -12.90 0.73 -5.50
C GLY A 29 -12.22 0.82 -4.14
N LEU A 30 -12.80 1.66 -3.28
CA LEU A 30 -12.33 1.98 -1.93
C LEU A 30 -12.86 1.08 -0.79
N PRO A 31 -14.07 0.46 -0.87
CA PRO A 31 -14.67 -0.22 0.29
C PRO A 31 -13.83 -1.34 0.92
N PHE A 32 -13.03 -2.06 0.12
CA PHE A 32 -12.17 -3.12 0.66
C PHE A 32 -11.12 -2.58 1.63
N HIS A 33 -10.43 -1.49 1.25
CA HIS A 33 -9.42 -0.87 2.08
C HIS A 33 -10.02 -0.07 3.24
N GLU A 34 -11.17 0.56 3.04
CA GLU A 34 -11.93 1.20 4.13
C GLU A 34 -12.22 0.20 5.25
N PHE A 35 -12.82 -0.95 4.91
CA PHE A 35 -13.08 -2.02 5.89
C PHE A 35 -11.81 -2.44 6.65
N MET A 36 -10.70 -2.62 5.94
CA MET A 36 -9.42 -3.00 6.54
C MET A 36 -8.89 -1.91 7.49
N MET A 37 -8.99 -0.63 7.11
CA MET A 37 -8.54 0.51 7.93
C MET A 37 -9.38 0.63 9.20
N GLU A 38 -10.70 0.52 9.10
CA GLU A 38 -11.61 0.55 10.25
C GLU A 38 -11.40 -0.65 11.19
N ALA A 39 -11.15 -1.83 10.63
CA ALA A 39 -10.83 -3.03 11.42
C ALA A 39 -9.50 -2.87 12.18
N ASN A 40 -8.47 -2.33 11.52
CA ASN A 40 -7.17 -2.09 12.15
C ASN A 40 -7.22 -0.99 13.21
N ALA A 41 -7.99 0.08 12.96
CA ALA A 41 -8.20 1.17 13.92
C ALA A 41 -8.78 0.64 15.25
N ARG A 42 -9.78 -0.25 15.17
CA ARG A 42 -10.37 -0.90 16.35
C ARG A 42 -9.39 -1.75 17.14
N ARG A 43 -8.34 -2.28 16.50
CA ARG A 43 -7.29 -3.09 17.14
C ARG A 43 -6.09 -2.25 17.59
N GLY A 44 -6.07 -0.94 17.34
CA GLY A 44 -4.91 -0.09 17.58
C GLY A 44 -3.71 -0.43 16.69
N THR A 45 -3.93 -1.11 15.56
CA THR A 45 -2.89 -1.52 14.61
C THR A 45 -3.05 -0.75 13.30
N VAL A 46 -2.11 -0.90 12.37
CA VAL A 46 -2.20 -0.33 11.02
C VAL A 46 -2.02 -1.42 9.98
N PHE A 47 -2.53 -1.20 8.77
CA PHE A 47 -2.44 -2.15 7.67
C PHE A 47 -0.98 -2.55 7.39
N GLY A 48 -0.71 -3.86 7.35
CA GLY A 48 0.63 -4.43 7.13
C GLY A 48 1.50 -4.58 8.38
N ALA A 49 1.05 -4.12 9.55
CA ALA A 49 1.70 -4.44 10.82
C ALA A 49 1.23 -5.80 11.33
N GLU A 50 2.16 -6.75 11.51
CA GLU A 50 1.89 -8.01 12.18
C GLU A 50 2.18 -7.84 13.69
N GLY A 51 1.23 -8.27 14.55
CA GLY A 51 1.42 -8.29 16.00
C GLY A 51 0.79 -7.11 16.75
N GLU A 52 1.34 -6.80 17.93
CA GLU A 52 0.87 -5.72 18.80
C GLU A 52 1.18 -4.33 18.22
N ALA A 53 0.51 -3.30 18.75
CA ALA A 53 0.77 -1.92 18.38
C ALA A 53 2.23 -1.55 18.67
N ALA A 54 3.01 -1.36 17.61
CA ALA A 54 4.42 -1.05 17.67
C ALA A 54 4.75 0.18 16.82
N PRO A 55 5.69 1.04 17.24
CA PRO A 55 6.17 2.15 16.42
C PRO A 55 6.59 1.66 15.04
N THR A 56 5.94 2.20 14.02
CA THR A 56 6.15 1.79 12.62
C THR A 56 6.54 3.01 11.80
N ARG A 57 7.57 2.86 10.98
CA ARG A 57 8.07 3.86 10.04
C ARG A 57 8.00 3.32 8.62
N PHE A 58 7.69 4.21 7.68
CA PHE A 58 7.64 3.93 6.25
C PHE A 58 8.75 4.70 5.53
N ASP A 59 9.52 4.03 4.68
CA ASP A 59 10.51 4.66 3.80
C ASP A 59 10.28 4.27 2.34
N LEU A 60 10.50 5.23 1.44
CA LEU A 60 10.43 5.00 -0.01
C LEU A 60 11.85 4.88 -0.56
N ALA A 61 12.32 3.66 -0.78
CA ALA A 61 13.61 3.41 -1.40
C ALA A 61 13.51 3.50 -2.94
N ASN A 62 14.52 4.12 -3.57
CA ASN A 62 14.63 4.26 -5.02
C ASN A 62 13.39 4.89 -5.69
N LEU A 63 12.80 5.91 -5.06
CA LEU A 63 11.64 6.61 -5.61
C LEU A 63 11.93 7.19 -6.99
N ARG A 64 11.16 6.74 -7.97
CA ARG A 64 11.14 7.29 -9.33
C ARG A 64 9.75 7.84 -9.64
N ILE A 65 9.70 9.13 -9.97
CA ILE A 65 8.50 9.77 -10.52
C ILE A 65 8.67 9.95 -12.02
N GLN A 66 7.69 9.46 -12.79
CA GLN A 66 7.58 9.69 -14.24
C GLN A 66 6.30 10.50 -14.48
N ARG A 67 6.40 11.61 -15.23
CA ARG A 67 5.26 12.51 -15.47
C ARG A 67 4.90 12.57 -16.95
N TYR A 68 3.60 12.45 -17.23
CA TYR A 68 2.99 12.48 -18.56
C TYR A 68 1.76 13.38 -18.51
N GLY A 69 1.96 14.69 -18.73
CA GLY A 69 0.88 15.69 -18.57
C GLY A 69 0.30 15.69 -17.16
N ASP A 70 -1.01 15.42 -17.07
CA ASP A 70 -1.77 15.27 -15.83
C ASP A 70 -1.78 13.84 -15.28
N THR A 71 -0.88 12.98 -15.75
CA THR A 71 -0.64 11.65 -15.19
C THR A 71 0.77 11.58 -14.60
N ALA A 72 0.91 10.91 -13.47
CA ALA A 72 2.21 10.61 -12.86
C ALA A 72 2.26 9.16 -12.40
N ILE A 73 3.42 8.53 -12.54
CA ILE A 73 3.69 7.18 -12.05
C ILE A 73 4.80 7.30 -11.00
N ALA A 74 4.50 6.87 -9.77
CA ALA A 74 5.47 6.71 -8.71
C ALA A 74 5.80 5.23 -8.56
N SER A 75 7.07 4.88 -8.74
CA SER A 75 7.58 3.53 -8.50
C SER A 75 8.67 3.57 -7.43
N TYR A 76 8.59 2.68 -6.45
CA TYR A 76 9.51 2.62 -5.32
C TYR A 76 9.45 1.25 -4.65
N THR A 77 10.44 0.96 -3.81
CA THR A 77 10.36 -0.12 -2.83
C THR A 77 9.93 0.49 -1.49
N LEU A 78 8.76 0.09 -0.98
CA LEU A 78 8.30 0.47 0.35
C LEU A 78 9.03 -0.39 1.38
N LEU A 79 9.70 0.26 2.34
CA LEU A 79 10.24 -0.38 3.52
C LEU A 79 9.34 -0.04 4.71
N VAL A 80 8.84 -1.06 5.39
CA VAL A 80 8.08 -0.91 6.63
C VAL A 80 8.95 -1.45 7.77
N SER A 81 9.40 -0.54 8.63
CA SER A 81 10.22 -0.88 9.80
C SER A 81 9.37 -0.79 11.06
N THR A 82 9.29 -1.88 11.82
CA THR A 82 8.51 -1.97 13.05
C THR A 82 9.42 -2.30 14.23
N ALA A 83 9.37 -1.48 15.29
CA ALA A 83 10.13 -1.70 16.52
C ALA A 83 9.42 -2.73 17.42
N THR A 84 9.92 -3.96 17.45
CA THR A 84 9.38 -5.09 18.23
C THR A 84 10.20 -5.31 19.52
N ALA A 85 9.72 -6.17 20.42
CA ALA A 85 10.44 -6.53 21.64
C ALA A 85 11.79 -7.22 21.35
N GLU A 86 11.88 -7.92 20.22
CA GLU A 86 13.06 -8.65 19.76
C GLU A 86 14.03 -7.80 18.91
N GLY A 87 13.68 -6.54 18.64
CA GLY A 87 14.46 -5.61 17.81
C GLY A 87 13.65 -5.02 16.65
N VAL A 88 14.34 -4.50 15.63
CA VAL A 88 13.66 -3.90 14.46
C VAL A 88 13.41 -4.97 13.41
N ARG A 89 12.14 -5.18 13.06
CA ARG A 89 11.73 -5.98 11.90
C ARG A 89 11.53 -5.06 10.70
N VAL A 90 12.09 -5.46 9.55
CA VAL A 90 11.91 -4.74 8.28
C VAL A 90 11.25 -5.68 7.28
N VAL A 91 10.14 -5.24 6.70
CA VAL A 91 9.51 -5.88 5.54
C VAL A 91 9.56 -4.93 4.35
N ALA A 92 9.67 -5.51 3.15
CA ALA A 92 9.86 -4.74 1.92
C ALA A 92 9.01 -5.27 0.78
N HIS A 93 8.45 -4.35 0.00
CA HIS A 93 7.74 -4.68 -1.24
C HIS A 93 7.78 -3.55 -2.26
N ASN A 94 7.62 -3.89 -3.52
CA ASN A 94 7.64 -2.94 -4.62
C ASN A 94 6.23 -2.43 -4.88
N GLU A 95 6.08 -1.11 -4.98
CA GLU A 95 4.83 -0.47 -5.36
C GLU A 95 4.99 0.35 -6.64
N SER A 96 3.97 0.31 -7.49
CA SER A 96 3.75 1.33 -8.51
C SER A 96 2.39 1.96 -8.30
N ARG A 97 2.36 3.29 -8.16
CA ARG A 97 1.14 4.08 -8.04
C ARG A 97 0.97 4.97 -9.25
N VAL A 98 -0.17 4.84 -9.92
CA VAL A 98 -0.57 5.75 -10.99
C VAL A 98 -1.48 6.80 -10.39
N MET A 99 -1.17 8.06 -10.65
CA MET A 99 -1.93 9.21 -10.19
C MET A 99 -2.38 10.04 -11.38
N VAL A 100 -3.61 10.52 -11.34
CA VAL A 100 -4.16 11.45 -12.33
C VAL A 100 -4.61 12.73 -11.63
N LYS A 101 -4.29 13.87 -12.22
CA LYS A 101 -4.74 15.17 -11.74
C LYS A 101 -6.17 15.43 -12.24
N ARG A 102 -7.14 15.43 -11.35
CA ARG A 102 -8.55 15.74 -11.61
C ARG A 102 -8.93 17.00 -10.82
N GLU A 103 -9.48 18.01 -11.49
CA GLU A 103 -9.92 19.27 -10.86
C GLU A 103 -8.83 19.93 -9.98
N GLY A 104 -7.58 19.92 -10.47
CA GLY A 104 -6.46 20.51 -9.74
C GLY A 104 -5.85 19.62 -8.65
N LYS A 105 -6.48 18.49 -8.29
CA LYS A 105 -6.04 17.56 -7.23
C LYS A 105 -5.50 16.27 -7.82
N TRP A 106 -4.40 15.76 -7.27
CA TRP A 106 -3.88 14.45 -7.65
C TRP A 106 -4.64 13.35 -6.93
N LYS A 107 -5.10 12.35 -7.68
CA LYS A 107 -5.79 11.17 -7.17
C LYS A 107 -5.04 9.92 -7.60
N VAL A 108 -4.82 8.98 -6.68
CA VAL A 108 -4.33 7.63 -7.01
C VAL A 108 -5.46 6.88 -7.72
N VAL A 109 -5.21 6.41 -8.93
CA VAL A 109 -6.19 5.67 -9.76
C VAL A 109 -5.84 4.19 -9.89
N HIS A 110 -4.57 3.84 -9.68
CA HIS A 110 -4.12 2.46 -9.71
C HIS A 110 -2.95 2.25 -8.75
N VAL A 111 -2.92 1.10 -8.07
CA VAL A 111 -1.75 0.63 -7.33
C VAL A 111 -1.46 -0.82 -7.65
N HIS A 112 -0.20 -1.13 -7.91
CA HIS A 112 0.29 -2.50 -8.01
C HIS A 112 1.33 -2.71 -6.91
N LYS A 113 1.07 -3.64 -6.01
CA LYS A 113 2.03 -4.09 -5.00
C LYS A 113 2.52 -5.48 -5.37
N SER A 114 3.84 -5.65 -5.41
CA SER A 114 4.52 -6.90 -5.74
C SER A 114 5.64 -7.17 -4.73
N PRO A 115 5.98 -8.44 -4.48
CA PRO A 115 6.99 -8.80 -3.49
C PRO A 115 8.39 -8.30 -3.92
N ALA A 116 9.23 -7.92 -2.95
CA ALA A 116 10.62 -7.55 -3.22
C ALA A 116 11.56 -8.76 -3.27
N TRP A 117 11.53 -9.64 -2.24
CA TRP A 117 12.30 -10.90 -2.11
C TRP A 117 11.93 -11.59 -0.77
N GLN A 118 11.93 -12.91 -0.59
CA GLN A 118 11.85 -14.00 -1.57
C GLN A 118 10.38 -14.32 -1.82
N ALA A 119 9.85 -13.96 -2.98
CA ALA A 119 8.59 -14.55 -3.40
C ALA A 119 8.90 -15.84 -4.17
N PRO A 120 8.38 -16.99 -3.75
CA PRO A 120 8.45 -18.19 -4.56
C PRO A 120 7.73 -17.92 -5.88
N HIS A 121 8.39 -18.21 -7.01
CA HIS A 121 7.79 -18.13 -8.35
C HIS A 121 6.73 -19.23 -8.57
N VAL A 122 6.70 -20.24 -7.68
CA VAL A 122 5.76 -21.36 -7.74
C VAL A 122 4.76 -21.20 -6.59
N PRO A 123 3.45 -21.43 -6.82
CA PRO A 123 2.47 -21.47 -5.74
C PRO A 123 2.91 -22.45 -4.63
N PRO A 124 2.56 -22.22 -3.36
CA PRO A 124 2.72 -23.23 -2.33
C PRO A 124 2.09 -24.53 -2.81
N GLN A 125 2.83 -25.63 -2.69
CA GLN A 125 2.27 -26.97 -2.93
C GLN A 125 1.31 -27.26 -1.77
N GLU A 126 0.08 -27.68 -2.10
CA GLU A 126 -0.92 -28.15 -1.12
C GLU A 126 -0.43 -29.35 -0.32
#